data_AF-A0A3C2A9I5-F1
#
_entry.id   AF-A0A3C2A9I5-F1
#
_cell.length_a   1.000
_cell.length_b   1.000
_cell.length_c   1.000
_cell.angle_alpha   90.00
_cell.angle_beta   90.00
_cell.angle_gamma   90.00
#
_symmetry.space_group_name_H-M   'P 1'
#
loop_
_entity.id
_entity.type
_entity.pdbx_description
1 polymer ?
#
loop_
_entity_poly.entity_id
_entity_poly.type
_entity_poly.pdbx_seq_one_letter_code
_entity_poly.pdbx_strand_id
1 'polypeptide(L)'
;MTYPKLTFVACAFFVMGLLIGCGSSSESTGTAEGEPSAEMEAEPEASTPQVTETTVYCLYDKLSIREDAGRDAKWLAAMNLGEKVTFTGELKEDAAQDNREYAQIRLSDGKVGWAPTNLLLMEGSIAVTLDDVSMYDRPDLLTKNSKGIPRMTIVGMYNGQDDWTEIKGIPQGETWYTAGWTKSPRISDDAEDIAAALMIARAMGEEDADKKKEALESVVNDFSNSVFAVDASEMLVKMASDEGEEMEEEPMEEEGEM
;
A
#
# COMPACT_ATOMS: atom_id res chain seq x y z
N MET A 1 -1.31 -8.11 37.98
CA MET A 1 0.03 -8.13 37.37
C MET A 1 0.28 -6.75 36.81
N THR A 2 1.20 -6.04 37.44
CA THR A 2 1.41 -4.59 37.28
C THR A 2 2.71 -4.41 36.52
N TYR A 3 2.67 -3.86 35.32
CA TYR A 3 3.87 -3.58 34.52
C TYR A 3 4.60 -2.35 35.07
N PRO A 4 5.94 -2.36 35.19
CA PRO A 4 6.69 -1.16 35.54
C PRO A 4 6.89 -0.28 34.30
N LYS A 5 6.72 1.03 34.50
CA LYS A 5 6.97 2.09 33.53
C LYS A 5 8.48 2.23 33.31
N LEU A 6 8.91 2.18 32.06
CA LEU A 6 10.29 2.44 31.64
C LEU A 6 10.47 3.96 31.46
N THR A 7 11.19 4.58 32.39
CA THR A 7 11.52 6.01 32.33
C THR A 7 12.78 6.19 31.46
N PHE A 8 12.61 6.71 30.24
CA PHE A 8 13.75 7.11 29.41
C PHE A 8 14.24 8.50 29.84
N VAL A 9 15.47 8.54 30.36
CA VAL A 9 16.24 9.76 30.59
C VAL A 9 17.02 10.04 29.31
N ALA A 10 16.67 11.09 28.57
CA ALA A 10 17.46 11.57 27.44
C ALA A 10 18.17 12.88 27.82
N CYS A 11 19.49 12.80 27.86
CA CYS A 11 20.42 13.89 28.16
C CYS A 11 20.37 14.96 27.07
N ALA A 12 20.20 16.21 27.49
CA ALA A 12 20.41 17.38 26.65
C ALA A 12 21.90 17.59 26.38
N PHE A 13 22.32 17.53 25.12
CA PHE A 13 23.63 18.04 24.70
C PHE A 13 23.45 19.42 24.05
N PHE A 14 23.79 20.43 24.83
CA PHE A 14 23.92 21.82 24.45
C PHE A 14 25.32 22.02 23.84
N VAL A 15 25.42 22.29 22.53
CA VAL A 15 26.67 22.77 21.92
C VAL A 15 26.47 24.19 21.43
N MET A 16 27.20 25.07 22.12
CA MET A 16 27.29 26.51 21.97
C MET A 16 28.21 26.87 20.79
N GLY A 17 27.86 27.95 20.11
CA GLY A 17 28.46 28.38 18.85
C GLY A 17 29.88 28.98 18.94
N LEU A 18 30.44 29.23 17.77
CA LEU A 18 31.52 30.17 17.54
C LEU A 18 31.25 30.95 16.25
N LEU A 19 31.00 32.25 16.44
CA LEU A 19 31.04 33.30 15.42
C LEU A 19 32.49 33.79 15.28
N ILE A 20 32.96 33.90 14.04
CA ILE A 20 34.08 34.74 13.60
C ILE A 20 33.60 35.31 12.26
N GLY A 21 33.55 36.60 11.95
CA GLY A 21 34.18 37.79 12.53
C GLY A 21 34.95 38.53 11.43
N CYS A 22 34.48 39.74 11.07
CA CYS A 22 35.11 40.87 10.34
C CYS A 22 36.00 40.60 9.11
N GLY A 23 35.93 41.32 7.99
CA GLY A 23 35.53 42.70 7.75
C GLY A 23 36.61 43.39 6.89
N SER A 24 36.22 44.19 5.90
CA SER A 24 36.76 45.54 5.63
C SER A 24 36.33 46.07 4.26
N SER A 25 35.89 47.32 4.31
CA SER A 25 35.55 48.27 3.26
C SER A 25 36.77 48.71 2.43
N SER A 26 36.58 49.00 1.14
CA SER A 26 36.86 50.34 0.59
C SER A 26 36.44 50.48 -0.87
N GLU A 27 35.77 51.60 -1.12
CA GLU A 27 35.41 52.20 -2.40
C GLU A 27 36.63 52.94 -2.98
N SER A 28 36.86 52.88 -4.30
CA SER A 28 37.53 53.97 -5.04
C SER A 28 37.39 53.78 -6.55
N THR A 29 36.63 54.70 -7.11
CA THR A 29 36.35 55.07 -8.50
C THR A 29 37.60 55.20 -9.38
N GLY A 30 37.48 54.78 -10.64
CA GLY A 30 38.44 55.03 -11.72
C GLY A 30 37.78 54.85 -13.09
N THR A 31 37.25 55.93 -13.64
CA THR A 31 36.65 56.03 -14.97
C THR A 31 37.73 56.00 -16.06
N ALA A 32 37.57 55.14 -17.06
CA ALA A 32 38.12 55.34 -18.40
C ALA A 32 37.20 54.64 -19.43
N GLU A 33 36.83 55.40 -20.44
CA GLU A 33 35.83 55.14 -21.46
C GLU A 33 36.20 53.95 -22.39
N GLY A 34 35.19 53.15 -22.72
CA GLY A 34 35.21 52.16 -23.80
C GLY A 34 33.77 51.79 -24.14
N GLU A 35 33.33 52.14 -25.35
CA GLU A 35 31.97 51.95 -25.87
C GLU A 35 31.53 50.47 -25.94
N PRO A 36 30.23 50.17 -25.85
CA PRO A 36 29.72 48.82 -25.61
C PRO A 36 29.56 48.04 -26.91
N SER A 37 30.21 46.87 -26.99
CA SER A 37 29.79 45.79 -27.89
C SER A 37 28.81 44.93 -27.10
N ALA A 38 27.54 44.93 -27.52
CA ALA A 38 26.48 44.12 -26.95
C ALA A 38 26.74 42.64 -27.22
N GLU A 39 27.42 41.98 -26.29
CA GLU A 39 27.39 40.53 -26.14
C GLU A 39 26.18 40.21 -25.26
N MET A 40 25.17 39.63 -25.89
CA MET A 40 23.99 39.06 -25.26
C MET A 40 24.46 37.86 -24.43
N GLU A 41 24.81 38.11 -23.17
CA GLU A 41 24.95 37.08 -22.16
C GLU A 41 23.58 36.41 -22.01
N ALA A 42 23.47 35.18 -22.51
CA ALA A 42 22.33 34.33 -22.23
C ALA A 42 22.29 34.10 -20.72
N GLU A 43 21.22 34.59 -20.08
CA GLU A 43 20.91 34.25 -18.70
C GLU A 43 20.91 32.72 -18.57
N PRO A 44 21.52 32.15 -17.52
CA PRO A 44 21.38 30.74 -17.25
C PRO A 44 19.90 30.48 -16.97
N GLU A 45 19.21 29.82 -17.90
CA GLU A 45 17.86 29.31 -17.65
C GLU A 45 17.92 28.47 -16.38
N ALA A 46 17.26 28.98 -15.34
CA ALA A 46 17.07 28.27 -14.10
C ALA A 46 16.31 26.98 -14.44
N SER A 47 17.06 25.88 -14.52
CA SER A 47 16.51 24.54 -14.67
C SER A 47 15.54 24.32 -13.53
N THR A 48 14.24 24.45 -13.80
CA THR A 48 13.18 24.02 -12.89
C THR A 48 13.45 22.55 -12.55
N PRO A 49 13.46 22.17 -11.26
CA PRO A 49 13.61 20.77 -10.89
C PRO A 49 12.43 20.01 -11.53
N GLN A 50 12.74 19.14 -12.49
CA GLN A 50 11.74 18.27 -13.08
C GLN A 50 11.32 17.26 -12.01
N VAL A 51 10.13 17.46 -11.47
CA VAL A 51 9.51 16.53 -10.54
C VAL A 51 9.20 15.26 -11.32
N THR A 52 9.90 14.18 -11.02
CA THR A 52 9.71 12.90 -11.70
C THR A 52 8.48 12.21 -11.12
N GLU A 53 7.38 12.22 -11.87
CA GLU A 53 6.21 11.39 -11.56
C GLU A 53 6.61 9.91 -11.55
N THR A 54 6.18 9.14 -10.54
CA THR A 54 6.49 7.71 -10.43
C THR A 54 5.21 6.89 -10.20
N THR A 55 5.27 5.61 -10.55
CA THR A 55 4.16 4.68 -10.26
C THR A 55 4.22 4.25 -8.79
N VAL A 56 3.05 4.27 -8.14
CA VAL A 56 2.87 3.76 -6.78
C VAL A 56 1.62 2.88 -6.71
N TYR A 57 1.56 2.01 -5.70
CA TYR A 57 0.45 1.06 -5.54
C TYR A 57 -0.26 1.26 -4.20
N CYS A 58 -1.57 1.06 -4.17
CA CYS A 58 -2.31 1.04 -2.93
C CYS A 58 -2.09 -0.26 -2.16
N LEU A 59 -1.80 -0.15 -0.86
CA LEU A 59 -1.65 -1.31 0.03
C LEU A 59 -2.87 -1.49 0.96
N TYR A 60 -3.99 -0.80 0.74
CA TYR A 60 -5.14 -0.87 1.63
C TYR A 60 -6.46 -0.77 0.87
N ASP A 61 -7.41 -1.66 1.14
CA ASP A 61 -8.68 -1.62 0.41
C ASP A 61 -9.56 -0.45 0.85
N LYS A 62 -10.23 0.19 -0.12
CA LYS A 62 -11.08 1.37 0.09
C LYS A 62 -10.33 2.53 0.77
N LEU A 63 -9.05 2.71 0.46
CA LEU A 63 -8.24 3.81 0.99
C LEU A 63 -8.84 5.15 0.59
N SER A 64 -9.16 5.99 1.58
CA SER A 64 -9.70 7.33 1.34
C SER A 64 -8.66 8.25 0.74
N ILE A 65 -8.99 8.83 -0.40
CA ILE A 65 -8.25 9.91 -1.07
C ILE A 65 -8.95 11.23 -0.75
N ARG A 66 -8.18 12.26 -0.41
CA ARG A 66 -8.70 13.54 0.09
C ARG A 66 -8.24 14.72 -0.75
N GLU A 67 -8.98 15.82 -0.67
CA GLU A 67 -8.68 17.07 -1.41
C GLU A 67 -7.40 17.77 -0.88
N ASP A 68 -7.01 17.54 0.37
CA ASP A 68 -5.77 18.03 0.97
C ASP A 68 -5.15 16.96 1.88
N ALA A 69 -3.88 17.12 2.23
CA ALA A 69 -3.20 16.29 3.22
C ALA A 69 -3.84 16.49 4.61
N GLY A 70 -4.27 15.39 5.22
CA GLY A 70 -4.79 15.39 6.59
C GLY A 70 -6.04 14.52 6.74
N ARG A 71 -6.24 14.00 7.96
CA ARG A 71 -7.34 13.05 8.22
C ARG A 71 -8.71 13.69 8.08
N ASP A 72 -8.82 14.98 8.40
CA ASP A 72 -10.08 15.73 8.39
C ASP A 72 -10.33 16.47 7.07
N ALA A 73 -9.39 16.39 6.11
CA ALA A 73 -9.58 16.95 4.78
C ALA A 73 -10.78 16.28 4.07
N LYS A 74 -11.45 17.04 3.21
CA LYS A 74 -12.65 16.57 2.51
C LYS A 74 -12.34 15.32 1.68
N TRP A 75 -13.21 14.31 1.80
CA TRP A 75 -13.12 13.09 1.01
C TRP A 75 -13.37 13.39 -0.48
N LEU A 76 -12.54 12.79 -1.33
CA LEU A 76 -12.56 12.95 -2.79
C LEU A 76 -12.95 11.65 -3.49
N ALA A 77 -12.28 10.55 -3.14
CA ALA A 77 -12.44 9.24 -3.77
C ALA A 77 -11.97 8.12 -2.83
N ALA A 78 -12.16 6.88 -3.26
CA ALA A 78 -11.56 5.71 -2.61
C ALA A 78 -10.71 4.95 -3.63
N MET A 79 -9.57 4.44 -3.19
CA MET A 79 -8.65 3.63 -3.97
C MET A 79 -8.71 2.18 -3.49
N ASN A 80 -8.61 1.23 -4.43
CA ASN A 80 -8.70 -0.20 -4.13
C ASN A 80 -7.32 -0.77 -3.78
N LEU A 81 -7.29 -1.83 -2.98
CA LEU A 81 -6.06 -2.58 -2.73
C LEU A 81 -5.45 -3.04 -4.07
N GLY A 82 -4.18 -2.73 -4.28
CA GLY A 82 -3.45 -3.04 -5.50
C GLY A 82 -3.70 -2.14 -6.70
N GLU A 83 -4.53 -1.11 -6.54
CA GLU A 83 -4.70 -0.10 -7.58
C GLU A 83 -3.39 0.65 -7.83
N LYS A 84 -3.05 0.78 -9.11
CA LYS A 84 -1.87 1.50 -9.61
C LYS A 84 -2.23 2.96 -9.85
N VAL A 85 -1.47 3.87 -9.25
CA VAL A 85 -1.65 5.33 -9.38
C VAL A 85 -0.32 6.03 -9.61
N THR A 86 -0.38 7.32 -9.93
CA THR A 86 0.83 8.13 -10.19
C THR A 86 1.11 9.01 -8.98
N PHE A 87 2.29 8.88 -8.38
CA PHE A 87 2.79 9.86 -7.41
C PHE A 87 3.26 11.10 -8.15
N THR A 88 2.79 12.27 -7.73
CA THR A 88 3.08 13.55 -8.41
C THR A 88 4.40 14.18 -7.96
N GLY A 89 5.06 13.60 -6.95
CA GLY A 89 6.29 14.13 -6.35
C GLY A 89 6.09 15.05 -5.16
N GLU A 90 4.84 15.36 -4.78
CA GLU A 90 4.54 16.21 -3.63
C GLU A 90 4.26 15.39 -2.37
N LEU A 91 5.00 15.70 -1.29
CA LEU A 91 4.78 15.19 0.06
C LEU A 91 4.37 16.32 0.99
N LYS A 92 3.49 16.02 1.94
CA LYS A 92 3.04 16.97 2.96
C LYS A 92 2.81 16.26 4.28
N GLU A 93 3.35 16.81 5.36
CA GLU A 93 3.09 16.34 6.72
C GLU A 93 1.86 17.04 7.31
N ASP A 94 0.99 16.26 7.95
CA ASP A 94 -0.08 16.79 8.80
C ASP A 94 0.45 16.99 10.23
N ALA A 95 0.99 18.19 10.49
CA ALA A 95 1.53 18.56 11.79
C ALA A 95 0.47 18.60 12.92
N ALA A 96 -0.83 18.59 12.58
CA ALA A 96 -1.90 18.56 13.56
C ALA A 96 -2.19 17.14 14.10
N GLN A 97 -1.68 16.09 13.44
CA GLN A 97 -2.01 14.68 13.74
C GLN A 97 -0.79 13.76 13.55
N ASP A 98 0.07 13.69 14.57
CA ASP A 98 1.19 12.74 14.69
C ASP A 98 2.26 12.87 13.58
N ASN A 99 2.34 14.04 12.92
CA ASN A 99 3.23 14.29 11.77
C ASN A 99 3.10 13.23 10.68
N ARG A 100 1.87 12.75 10.45
CA ARG A 100 1.63 11.76 9.39
C ARG A 100 1.91 12.38 8.03
N GLU A 101 2.74 11.72 7.24
CA GLU A 101 3.06 12.12 5.87
C GLU A 101 2.00 11.63 4.87
N TYR A 102 1.68 12.49 3.91
CA TYR A 102 0.79 12.22 2.80
C TYR A 102 1.53 12.47 1.48
N ALA A 103 1.25 11.62 0.50
CA ALA A 103 1.65 11.81 -0.88
C ALA A 103 0.47 12.30 -1.70
N GLN A 104 0.73 13.27 -2.57
CA GLN A 104 -0.23 13.62 -3.62
C GLN A 104 -0.12 12.61 -4.76
N ILE A 105 -1.26 12.06 -5.15
CA ILE A 105 -1.38 11.04 -6.19
C ILE A 105 -2.40 11.46 -7.25
N ARG A 106 -2.23 10.96 -8.47
CA ARG A 106 -3.19 11.04 -9.57
C ARG A 106 -3.77 9.65 -9.85
N LEU A 107 -5.09 9.55 -9.75
CA LEU A 107 -5.86 8.34 -10.04
C LEU A 107 -5.96 8.11 -11.56
N SER A 108 -6.38 6.90 -11.95
CA SER A 108 -6.57 6.52 -13.34
C SER A 108 -7.62 7.36 -14.08
N ASP A 109 -8.60 7.92 -13.36
CA ASP A 109 -9.62 8.83 -13.88
C ASP A 109 -9.13 10.30 -13.98
N GLY A 110 -7.87 10.57 -13.63
CA GLY A 110 -7.23 11.88 -13.69
C GLY A 110 -7.45 12.75 -12.45
N LYS A 111 -8.25 12.32 -11.46
CA LYS A 111 -8.38 13.06 -10.19
C LYS A 111 -7.05 13.08 -9.43
N VAL A 112 -6.74 14.23 -8.84
CA VAL A 112 -5.56 14.42 -7.99
C VAL A 112 -6.01 14.62 -6.55
N GLY A 113 -5.39 13.91 -5.62
CA GLY A 113 -5.69 14.02 -4.19
C GLY A 113 -4.58 13.44 -3.33
N TRP A 114 -4.79 13.41 -2.02
CA TRP A 114 -3.78 13.04 -1.03
C TRP A 114 -4.12 11.73 -0.35
N ALA A 115 -3.10 10.89 -0.17
CA ALA A 115 -3.17 9.61 0.52
C ALA A 115 -2.01 9.46 1.52
N PRO A 116 -2.21 8.78 2.66
CA PRO A 116 -1.17 8.58 3.65
C PRO A 116 -0.10 7.63 3.12
N THR A 117 1.19 8.01 3.20
CA THR A 117 2.29 7.28 2.55
C THR A 117 2.48 5.86 3.10
N ASN A 118 2.17 5.63 4.37
CA ASN A 118 2.28 4.30 5.00
C ASN A 118 1.29 3.25 4.47
N LEU A 119 0.27 3.67 3.73
CA LEU A 119 -0.72 2.82 3.05
C LEU A 119 -0.48 2.75 1.53
N LEU A 120 0.64 3.32 1.07
CA LEU A 120 1.11 3.24 -0.31
C LEU A 120 2.40 2.42 -0.38
N LEU A 121 2.61 1.76 -1.51
CA LEU A 121 3.90 1.21 -1.91
C LEU A 121 4.55 2.24 -2.83
N MET A 122 5.43 3.07 -2.25
CA MET A 122 6.11 4.16 -2.96
C MET A 122 7.17 3.66 -3.95
N GLU A 123 7.73 2.48 -3.67
CA GLU A 123 8.73 1.80 -4.50
C GLU A 123 8.49 0.29 -4.46
N GLY A 124 8.72 -0.38 -5.59
CA GLY A 124 8.52 -1.81 -5.73
C GLY A 124 7.38 -2.16 -6.68
N SER A 125 6.82 -3.36 -6.51
CA SER A 125 5.72 -3.86 -7.33
C SER A 125 4.71 -4.60 -6.47
N ILE A 126 3.55 -4.91 -7.05
CA ILE A 126 2.52 -5.68 -6.37
C ILE A 126 2.33 -7.03 -7.06
N ALA A 127 2.00 -8.04 -6.29
CA ALA A 127 1.69 -9.37 -6.76
C ALA A 127 0.65 -10.01 -5.85
N VAL A 128 0.18 -11.19 -6.23
CA VAL A 128 -0.70 -12.05 -5.43
C VAL A 128 -0.06 -13.41 -5.20
N THR A 129 -0.21 -13.95 -4.00
CA THR A 129 0.34 -15.25 -3.64
C THR A 129 -0.41 -16.40 -4.31
N LEU A 130 0.34 -17.28 -4.98
CA LEU A 130 -0.19 -18.49 -5.60
C LEU A 130 -0.18 -19.68 -4.64
N ASP A 131 0.51 -19.62 -3.52
CA ASP A 131 0.48 -20.65 -2.49
C ASP A 131 0.57 -19.98 -1.11
N ASP A 132 0.42 -20.75 -0.05
CA ASP A 132 0.77 -20.30 1.29
C ASP A 132 2.28 -20.02 1.38
N VAL A 133 2.62 -18.77 1.68
CA VAL A 133 3.98 -18.27 1.73
C VAL A 133 4.52 -18.34 3.16
N SER A 134 5.63 -19.05 3.33
CA SER A 134 6.41 -19.02 4.57
C SER A 134 7.19 -17.70 4.68
N MET A 135 7.15 -17.11 5.88
CA MET A 135 7.85 -15.85 6.17
C MET A 135 9.01 -16.04 7.15
N TYR A 136 9.94 -15.10 7.07
CA TYR A 136 11.18 -15.08 7.81
C TYR A 136 11.45 -13.64 8.29
N ASP A 137 12.02 -13.51 9.49
CA ASP A 137 12.35 -12.18 10.04
C ASP A 137 13.55 -11.55 9.32
N ARG A 138 14.41 -12.38 8.70
CA ARG A 138 15.58 -11.98 7.90
C ARG A 138 15.67 -12.86 6.64
N PRO A 139 16.45 -12.48 5.62
CA PRO A 139 16.69 -13.33 4.44
C PRO A 139 17.63 -14.52 4.79
N ASP A 140 17.21 -15.34 5.75
CA ASP A 140 17.94 -16.47 6.31
C ASP A 140 16.97 -17.58 6.75
N LEU A 141 17.27 -18.82 6.34
CA LEU A 141 16.41 -20.00 6.57
C LEU A 141 16.20 -20.32 8.06
N LEU A 142 17.09 -19.89 8.95
CA LEU A 142 17.00 -20.11 10.41
C LEU A 142 16.07 -19.11 11.11
N THR A 143 15.53 -18.15 10.37
CA THR A 143 14.70 -17.06 10.94
C THR A 143 13.24 -17.19 10.56
N LYS A 144 12.81 -18.41 10.21
CA LYS A 144 11.42 -18.73 9.90
C LYS A 144 10.54 -18.33 11.07
N ASN A 145 9.52 -17.53 10.81
CA ASN A 145 8.52 -17.16 11.81
C ASN A 145 7.19 -17.87 11.54
N SER A 146 6.25 -17.74 12.47
CA SER A 146 4.92 -18.37 12.36
C SER A 146 3.91 -17.55 11.55
N LYS A 147 4.30 -16.38 11.06
CA LYS A 147 3.41 -15.47 10.34
C LYS A 147 3.41 -15.86 8.87
N GLY A 148 2.56 -16.79 8.46
CA GLY A 148 2.40 -17.10 7.03
C GLY A 148 1.63 -16.00 6.30
N ILE A 149 1.79 -15.92 4.98
CA ILE A 149 0.87 -15.18 4.12
C ILE A 149 0.10 -16.23 3.29
N PRO A 150 -1.23 -16.34 3.43
CA PRO A 150 -1.99 -17.38 2.73
C PRO A 150 -2.05 -17.11 1.22
N ARG A 151 -2.39 -18.13 0.43
CA ARG A 151 -2.76 -18.01 -0.99
C ARG A 151 -3.83 -16.91 -1.20
N MET A 152 -3.87 -16.30 -2.40
CA MET A 152 -4.75 -15.19 -2.77
C MET A 152 -4.54 -13.89 -1.97
N THR A 153 -3.43 -13.75 -1.26
CA THR A 153 -3.11 -12.49 -0.58
C THR A 153 -2.38 -11.58 -1.55
N ILE A 154 -2.91 -10.37 -1.74
CA ILE A 154 -2.23 -9.31 -2.47
C ILE A 154 -1.12 -8.75 -1.58
N VAL A 155 0.11 -8.73 -2.10
CA VAL A 155 1.32 -8.33 -1.39
C VAL A 155 2.07 -7.26 -2.18
N GLY A 156 2.51 -6.22 -1.49
CA GLY A 156 3.56 -5.34 -1.97
C GLY A 156 4.91 -6.02 -1.81
N MET A 157 5.73 -5.94 -2.84
CA MET A 157 7.08 -6.48 -2.89
C MET A 157 8.08 -5.35 -3.00
N TYR A 158 9.08 -5.39 -2.13
CA TYR A 158 10.15 -4.40 -2.07
C TYR A 158 11.43 -5.14 -1.71
N ASN A 159 12.60 -4.59 -2.09
CA ASN A 159 13.92 -5.16 -1.78
C ASN A 159 14.13 -6.65 -2.16
N GLY A 160 14.93 -6.89 -3.20
CA GLY A 160 15.40 -8.24 -3.55
C GLY A 160 16.81 -8.51 -3.04
N GLN A 161 17.05 -9.69 -2.46
CA GLN A 161 18.40 -10.17 -2.12
C GLN A 161 18.54 -11.65 -2.47
N ASP A 162 19.29 -11.97 -3.52
CA ASP A 162 19.40 -13.33 -4.06
C ASP A 162 18.00 -13.92 -4.36
N ASP A 163 17.66 -15.05 -3.73
CA ASP A 163 16.35 -15.71 -3.84
C ASP A 163 15.31 -15.12 -2.86
N TRP A 164 15.67 -14.09 -2.09
CA TRP A 164 14.81 -13.50 -1.08
C TRP A 164 14.12 -12.24 -1.56
N THR A 165 12.88 -12.07 -1.14
CA THR A 165 12.07 -10.88 -1.41
C THR A 165 11.41 -10.44 -0.12
N GLU A 166 11.49 -9.15 0.19
CA GLU A 166 10.72 -8.56 1.27
C GLU A 166 9.30 -8.30 0.78
N ILE A 167 8.30 -8.78 1.53
CA ILE A 167 6.90 -8.64 1.16
C ILE A 167 6.08 -8.14 2.35
N LYS A 168 5.00 -7.42 2.03
CA LYS A 168 4.02 -6.89 2.97
C LYS A 168 2.62 -7.07 2.39
N GLY A 169 1.70 -7.64 3.15
CA GLY A 169 0.30 -7.79 2.76
C GLY A 169 -0.65 -7.83 3.95
N ILE A 170 -1.95 -7.78 3.69
CA ILE A 170 -3.00 -7.93 4.71
C ILE A 170 -3.68 -9.28 4.43
N PRO A 171 -3.39 -10.33 5.22
CA PRO A 171 -4.09 -11.60 5.09
C PRO A 171 -5.60 -11.43 5.26
N GLN A 172 -6.38 -12.30 4.62
CA GLN A 172 -7.84 -12.28 4.76
C GLN A 172 -8.26 -12.42 6.23
N GLY A 173 -9.18 -11.55 6.68
CA GLY A 173 -9.64 -11.51 8.07
C GLY A 173 -8.77 -10.67 9.01
N GLU A 174 -7.58 -10.23 8.57
CA GLU A 174 -6.71 -9.34 9.33
C GLU A 174 -6.99 -7.87 9.00
N THR A 175 -6.64 -6.99 9.94
CA THR A 175 -6.81 -5.52 9.78
C THR A 175 -5.50 -4.77 9.60
N TRP A 176 -4.36 -5.46 9.79
CA TRP A 176 -3.03 -4.89 9.71
C TRP A 176 -2.07 -5.77 8.93
N TYR A 177 -0.98 -5.13 8.50
CA TYR A 177 0.02 -5.77 7.66
C TYR A 177 0.80 -6.86 8.38
N THR A 178 0.99 -7.96 7.67
CA THR A 178 2.09 -8.90 7.89
C THR A 178 3.21 -8.57 6.92
N ALA A 179 4.44 -8.45 7.44
CA ALA A 179 5.63 -8.14 6.65
C ALA A 179 6.82 -9.00 7.06
N GLY A 180 7.75 -9.21 6.13
CA GLY A 180 8.98 -9.96 6.34
C GLY A 180 9.57 -10.47 5.03
N TRP A 181 10.52 -11.38 5.14
CA TRP A 181 11.22 -11.97 4.01
C TRP A 181 10.61 -13.29 3.62
N THR A 182 10.59 -13.58 2.33
CA THR A 182 10.24 -14.89 1.79
C THR A 182 11.26 -15.33 0.73
N LYS A 183 11.42 -16.63 0.57
CA LYS A 183 12.38 -17.22 -0.37
C LYS A 183 11.65 -17.82 -1.56
N SER A 184 11.93 -17.31 -2.75
CA SER A 184 11.37 -17.76 -4.04
C SER A 184 9.84 -17.97 -3.98
N PRO A 185 9.06 -16.95 -3.58
CA PRO A 185 7.64 -17.12 -3.41
C PRO A 185 6.98 -17.40 -4.77
N ARG A 186 5.98 -18.29 -4.78
CA ARG A 186 5.12 -18.47 -5.95
C ARG A 186 4.07 -17.38 -5.94
N ILE A 187 4.21 -16.44 -6.84
CA ILE A 187 3.40 -15.23 -6.95
C ILE A 187 3.02 -14.97 -8.41
N SER A 188 1.94 -14.24 -8.62
CA SER A 188 1.54 -13.71 -9.93
C SER A 188 1.48 -12.19 -9.87
N ASP A 189 2.08 -11.53 -10.85
CA ASP A 189 1.96 -10.08 -11.10
C ASP A 189 0.94 -9.77 -12.21
N ASP A 190 0.19 -10.78 -12.66
CA ASP A 190 -0.86 -10.62 -13.65
C ASP A 190 -2.04 -9.82 -13.08
N ALA A 191 -2.55 -8.89 -13.90
CA ALA A 191 -3.60 -7.98 -13.48
C ALA A 191 -4.95 -8.69 -13.26
N GLU A 192 -5.27 -9.74 -14.04
CA GLU A 192 -6.49 -10.54 -13.84
C GLU A 192 -6.38 -11.35 -12.55
N ASP A 193 -5.21 -11.91 -12.23
CA ASP A 193 -5.00 -12.64 -10.97
C ASP A 193 -5.13 -11.73 -9.73
N ILE A 194 -4.54 -10.54 -9.77
CA ILE A 194 -4.67 -9.57 -8.67
C ILE A 194 -6.13 -9.13 -8.51
N ALA A 195 -6.81 -8.85 -9.62
CA ALA A 195 -8.22 -8.45 -9.59
C ALA A 195 -9.14 -9.56 -9.08
N ALA A 196 -8.96 -10.80 -9.57
CA ALA A 196 -9.73 -11.95 -9.13
C ALA A 196 -9.56 -12.19 -7.63
N ALA A 197 -8.33 -12.17 -7.11
CA ALA A 197 -8.06 -12.34 -5.69
C ALA A 197 -8.72 -11.24 -4.82
N LEU A 198 -8.67 -9.97 -5.25
CA LEU A 198 -9.37 -8.89 -4.55
C LEU A 198 -10.89 -9.13 -4.52
N MET A 199 -11.47 -9.52 -5.66
CA MET A 199 -12.91 -9.72 -5.77
C MET A 199 -13.39 -10.94 -4.97
N ILE A 200 -12.62 -12.03 -4.95
CA ILE A 200 -12.87 -13.18 -4.08
C ILE A 200 -12.80 -12.75 -2.61
N ALA A 201 -11.76 -12.02 -2.19
CA ALA A 201 -11.63 -11.57 -0.82
C ALA A 201 -12.83 -10.71 -0.37
N ARG A 202 -13.34 -9.86 -1.25
CA ARG A 202 -14.56 -9.07 -1.01
C ARG A 202 -15.81 -9.93 -0.93
N ALA A 203 -16.00 -10.86 -1.85
CA ALA A 203 -17.12 -11.79 -1.83
C ALA A 203 -17.15 -12.59 -0.53
N MET A 204 -15.99 -13.09 -0.09
CA MET A 204 -15.89 -13.85 1.15
C MET A 204 -16.14 -13.00 2.41
N GLY A 205 -15.96 -11.68 2.33
CA GLY A 205 -16.32 -10.72 3.37
C GLY A 205 -17.79 -10.27 3.35
N GLU A 206 -18.57 -10.67 2.34
CA GLU A 206 -20.02 -10.41 2.29
C GLU A 206 -20.75 -11.34 3.27
N GLU A 207 -21.71 -10.79 4.01
CA GLU A 207 -22.49 -11.54 5.00
C GLU A 207 -23.71 -12.20 4.37
N ASP A 208 -24.28 -11.57 3.36
CA ASP A 208 -25.43 -12.06 2.62
C ASP A 208 -25.03 -13.19 1.65
N ALA A 209 -25.62 -14.37 1.81
CA ALA A 209 -25.25 -15.57 1.06
C ALA A 209 -25.50 -15.43 -0.45
N ASP A 210 -26.63 -14.83 -0.84
CA ASP A 210 -26.98 -14.63 -2.25
C ASP A 210 -26.02 -13.65 -2.91
N LYS A 211 -25.72 -12.52 -2.26
CA LYS A 211 -24.73 -11.56 -2.78
C LYS A 211 -23.33 -12.13 -2.85
N LYS A 212 -22.94 -12.94 -1.86
CA LYS A 212 -21.65 -13.66 -1.89
C LYS A 212 -21.57 -14.59 -3.08
N LYS A 213 -22.64 -15.35 -3.33
CA LYS A 213 -22.75 -16.25 -4.49
C LYS A 213 -22.67 -15.48 -5.81
N GLU A 214 -23.47 -14.42 -5.97
CA GLU A 214 -23.43 -13.57 -7.17
C GLU A 214 -22.04 -12.96 -7.42
N ALA A 215 -21.36 -12.53 -6.35
CA ALA A 215 -20.02 -11.98 -6.43
C ALA A 215 -18.98 -13.04 -6.86
N LEU A 216 -19.06 -14.26 -6.32
CA LEU A 216 -18.19 -15.37 -6.74
C LEU A 216 -18.48 -15.82 -8.18
N GLU A 217 -19.75 -15.90 -8.59
CA GLU A 217 -20.14 -16.19 -9.97
C GLU A 217 -19.58 -15.15 -10.95
N SER A 218 -19.60 -13.87 -10.56
CA SER A 218 -18.99 -12.80 -11.34
C SER A 218 -17.49 -13.02 -11.50
N VAL A 219 -16.79 -13.49 -10.45
CA VAL A 219 -15.35 -13.79 -10.55
C VAL A 219 -15.08 -14.88 -11.59
N VAL A 220 -15.85 -15.97 -11.57
CA VAL A 220 -15.70 -17.09 -12.52
C VAL A 220 -15.87 -16.62 -13.96
N ASN A 221 -16.83 -15.72 -14.20
CA ASN A 221 -17.13 -15.22 -15.54
C ASN A 221 -16.13 -14.16 -16.02
N ASP A 222 -15.87 -13.14 -15.20
CA ASP A 222 -15.12 -11.94 -15.60
C ASP A 222 -13.61 -12.17 -15.59
N PHE A 223 -13.11 -13.11 -14.78
CA PHE A 223 -11.69 -13.42 -14.64
C PHE A 223 -11.38 -14.88 -15.02
N SER A 224 -12.03 -15.39 -16.05
CA SER A 224 -11.91 -16.79 -16.49
C SER A 224 -10.49 -17.24 -16.88
N ASN A 225 -9.56 -16.31 -17.18
CA ASN A 225 -8.14 -16.65 -17.40
C ASN A 225 -7.29 -16.60 -16.13
N SER A 226 -7.83 -16.06 -15.03
CA SER A 226 -7.13 -16.06 -13.76
C SER A 226 -6.99 -17.48 -13.23
N VAL A 227 -5.84 -17.75 -12.61
CA VAL A 227 -5.60 -19.00 -11.88
C VAL A 227 -6.55 -19.17 -10.69
N PHE A 228 -7.23 -18.10 -10.25
CA PHE A 228 -8.17 -18.11 -9.12
C PHE A 228 -9.64 -18.28 -9.50
N ALA A 229 -9.98 -18.36 -10.80
CA ALA A 229 -11.34 -18.67 -11.23
C ALA A 229 -11.80 -20.06 -10.73
N VAL A 230 -10.86 -21.00 -10.60
CA VAL A 230 -11.11 -22.32 -10.02
C VAL A 230 -11.42 -22.22 -8.53
N ASP A 231 -10.66 -21.44 -7.76
CA ASP A 231 -10.93 -21.22 -6.34
C ASP A 231 -12.34 -20.66 -6.11
N ALA A 232 -12.77 -19.67 -6.92
CA ALA A 232 -14.14 -19.13 -6.86
C ALA A 232 -15.21 -20.19 -7.18
N SER A 233 -14.96 -21.04 -8.19
CA SER A 233 -15.87 -22.14 -8.55
C SER A 233 -15.98 -23.19 -7.44
N GLU A 234 -14.86 -23.56 -6.81
CA GLU A 234 -14.86 -24.50 -5.68
C GLU A 234 -15.61 -23.94 -4.47
N MET A 235 -15.47 -22.64 -4.19
CA MET A 235 -16.24 -21.97 -3.14
C MET A 235 -17.74 -22.02 -3.41
N LEU A 236 -18.18 -21.79 -4.65
CA LEU A 236 -19.59 -21.90 -5.05
C LEU A 236 -20.13 -23.32 -4.87
N VAL A 237 -19.36 -24.34 -5.27
CA VAL A 237 -19.75 -25.75 -5.08
C VAL A 237 -19.92 -26.06 -3.61
N LYS A 238 -18.98 -25.60 -2.76
CA LYS A 238 -19.06 -25.80 -1.31
C LYS A 238 -20.32 -25.14 -0.73
N MET A 239 -20.61 -23.91 -1.10
CA MET A 239 -21.82 -23.20 -0.63
C MET A 239 -23.10 -23.96 -0.98
N ALA A 240 -23.19 -24.51 -2.19
CA ALA A 240 -24.35 -25.31 -2.60
C ALA A 240 -24.48 -26.65 -1.84
N SER A 241 -23.37 -27.25 -1.41
CA SER A 241 -23.38 -28.44 -0.56
C SER A 241 -23.85 -28.11 0.86
N ASP A 242 -23.35 -27.02 1.44
CA ASP A 242 -23.70 -26.61 2.81
C ASP A 242 -25.21 -26.28 2.92
N GLU A 243 -25.82 -25.66 1.89
CA GLU A 243 -27.27 -25.40 1.81
C GLU A 243 -28.13 -26.67 1.72
N GLY A 244 -27.59 -27.74 1.12
CA GLY A 244 -28.29 -29.01 0.97
C GLY A 244 -28.36 -29.82 2.27
N GLU A 245 -27.33 -29.71 3.12
CA GLU A 245 -27.26 -30.42 4.40
C GLU A 245 -28.18 -29.79 5.47
N GLU A 246 -28.38 -28.47 5.48
CA GLU A 246 -29.29 -27.80 6.42
C GLU A 246 -30.78 -28.12 6.20
N MET A 247 -31.17 -28.55 4.99
CA MET A 247 -32.55 -28.94 4.69
C MET A 247 -32.92 -30.37 5.10
N GLU A 248 -31.95 -31.23 5.42
CA GLU A 248 -32.20 -32.64 5.78
C GLU A 248 -32.39 -32.87 7.30
N GLU A 249 -32.20 -31.85 8.15
CA GLU A 249 -32.38 -31.95 9.61
C GLU A 249 -33.77 -31.48 10.11
N GLU A 250 -34.87 -31.77 9.41
CA GLU A 250 -36.20 -31.58 10.01
C GLU A 250 -36.53 -32.71 11.03
N PRO A 251 -37.05 -32.38 12.23
CA PRO A 251 -37.26 -33.35 13.28
C PRO A 251 -38.38 -34.32 12.90
N MET A 252 -38.05 -35.61 12.91
CA MET A 252 -39.02 -36.70 12.92
C MET A 252 -40.03 -36.44 14.05
N GLU A 253 -41.26 -36.06 13.70
CA GLU A 253 -42.36 -35.97 14.65
C GLU A 253 -42.52 -37.34 15.32
N GLU A 254 -42.22 -37.41 16.61
CA GLU A 254 -42.49 -38.56 17.46
C GLU A 254 -44.01 -38.71 17.54
N GLU A 255 -44.57 -39.59 16.69
CA GLU A 255 -45.98 -39.99 16.76
C GLU A 255 -46.25 -40.59 18.16
N GLY A 256 -46.82 -39.76 19.03
CA GLY A 256 -47.33 -40.19 20.32
C GLY A 256 -48.50 -41.15 20.12
N GLU A 257 -48.24 -42.43 20.31
CA GLU A 257 -49.27 -43.45 20.47
C GLU A 257 -50.16 -43.11 21.69
N MET A 258 -51.47 -43.01 21.45
CA MET A 258 -52.53 -42.99 22.47
C MET A 258 -53.20 -44.36 22.57
#